data_AF-A0A0G0U6G1-F1
#
_entry.id   AF-A0A0G0U6G1-F1
#
_cell.length_a   1.000
_cell.length_b   1.000
_cell.length_c   1.000
_cell.angle_alpha   90.00
_cell.angle_beta   90.00
_cell.angle_gamma   90.00
#
_symmetry.space_group_name_H-M   'P 1'
#
loop_
_entity.id
_entity.type
_entity.pdbx_description
1 polymer ?
#
loop_
_entity_poly.entity_id
_entity_poly.type
_entity_poly.pdbx_seq_one_letter_code
_entity_poly.pdbx_strand_id
1 'polypeptide(L)'
;MNKNTWIIIVIGVVVAFGGWYFGYDQGYESAIADIKAQQEEAGNLAAEAASDEANPFKVANPLQGVEANPFEKAKKTLNPFD
;
A
#
# COMPACT_ATOMS: atom_id res chain seq x y z
N MET A 1 -46.12 20.30 -19.49
CA MET A 1 -45.30 19.55 -18.50
C MET A 1 -45.93 19.73 -17.13
N ASN A 2 -46.19 18.64 -16.42
CA ASN A 2 -46.92 18.58 -15.17
C ASN A 2 -46.01 19.02 -14.01
N LYS A 3 -46.61 19.68 -13.00
CA LYS A 3 -45.87 20.20 -11.83
C LYS A 3 -45.03 19.13 -11.14
N ASN A 4 -45.51 17.89 -11.11
CA ASN A 4 -44.79 16.76 -10.54
C ASN A 4 -43.53 16.39 -11.34
N THR A 5 -43.55 16.53 -12.67
CA THR A 5 -42.38 16.30 -13.53
C THR A 5 -41.29 17.33 -13.26
N TRP A 6 -41.66 18.59 -13.02
CA TRP A 6 -40.71 19.64 -12.65
C TRP A 6 -40.04 19.40 -11.30
N ILE A 7 -40.81 18.93 -10.30
CA ILE A 7 -40.26 18.63 -8.97
C ILE A 7 -39.22 17.51 -9.05
N ILE A 8 -39.50 16.45 -9.80
CA ILE A 8 -38.57 15.32 -9.97
C ILE A 8 -37.26 15.79 -10.64
N ILE A 9 -37.36 16.64 -11.67
CA ILE A 9 -36.18 17.19 -12.35
C ILE A 9 -35.33 18.02 -11.39
N VAL A 10 -35.94 18.90 -10.60
CA VAL A 10 -35.22 19.75 -9.65
C VAL A 10 -34.52 18.90 -8.58
N ILE A 11 -35.20 17.89 -8.04
CA ILE A 11 -34.59 16.97 -7.06
C ILE A 11 -33.40 16.23 -7.68
N GLY A 12 -33.54 15.73 -8.91
CA GLY A 12 -32.45 15.03 -9.61
C GLY A 12 -31.22 15.93 -9.82
N VAL A 13 -31.43 17.19 -10.17
CA VAL A 13 -30.36 18.18 -10.33
C VAL A 13 -29.67 18.44 -8.98
N VAL A 14 -30.42 18.66 -7.90
CA VAL A 14 -29.84 18.91 -6.57
C VAL A 14 -29.01 17.72 -6.08
N VAL A 15 -29.49 16.50 -6.27
CA VAL A 15 -28.76 15.28 -5.88
C VAL A 15 -27.49 15.11 -6.72
N ALA A 16 -27.55 15.36 -8.04
CA ALA A 16 -26.40 15.25 -8.91
C ALA A 16 -25.30 16.28 -8.56
N PHE A 17 -25.68 17.54 -8.35
CA PHE A 17 -24.73 18.59 -7.95
C PHE A 17 -24.18 18.37 -6.54
N GLY A 18 -25.02 17.94 -5.59
CA GLY A 18 -24.57 17.58 -4.25
C GLY A 18 -23.54 16.45 -4.28
N GLY A 19 -23.85 15.34 -4.97
CA GLY A 19 -22.93 14.21 -5.09
C GLY A 19 -21.61 14.56 -5.76
N TRP A 20 -21.62 15.42 -6.78
CA TRP A 20 -20.40 15.86 -7.46
C TRP A 20 -19.51 16.74 -6.56
N TYR A 21 -20.11 17.66 -5.79
CA TYR A 21 -19.38 18.53 -4.87
C TYR A 21 -18.72 17.73 -3.74
N PHE A 22 -19.47 16.86 -3.06
CA PHE A 22 -18.94 16.04 -1.97
C PHE A 22 -17.88 15.03 -2.45
N GLY A 23 -18.05 14.47 -3.66
CA GLY A 23 -17.07 13.53 -4.22
C GLY A 23 -15.73 14.16 -4.59
N TYR A 24 -15.72 15.44 -4.98
CA TYR A 24 -14.50 16.15 -5.35
C TYR A 24 -13.60 16.41 -4.14
N ASP A 25 -14.17 16.94 -3.05
CA ASP A 25 -13.43 17.23 -1.83
C ASP A 25 -12.85 15.96 -1.21
N GLN A 26 -13.64 14.87 -1.15
CA GLN A 26 -13.19 13.61 -0.59
C GLN A 26 -12.05 12.97 -1.42
N GLY A 27 -12.14 13.04 -2.76
CA GLY A 27 -11.07 12.53 -3.64
C GLY A 27 -9.79 13.36 -3.60
N TYR A 28 -9.91 14.67 -3.41
CA TYR A 28 -8.75 15.56 -3.27
C TYR A 28 -8.02 15.33 -1.95
N GLU A 29 -8.74 15.22 -0.84
CA GLU A 29 -8.15 14.89 0.47
C GLU A 29 -7.47 13.52 0.46
N SER A 30 -8.10 12.50 -0.14
CA SER A 30 -7.49 11.18 -0.25
C SER A 30 -6.21 11.19 -1.08
N ALA A 31 -6.18 11.95 -2.19
CA ALA A 31 -4.99 12.05 -3.03
C ALA A 31 -3.83 12.73 -2.30
N ILE A 32 -4.10 13.77 -1.51
CA ILE A 32 -3.08 14.42 -0.67
C ILE A 32 -2.57 13.47 0.41
N ALA A 33 -3.47 12.73 1.06
CA ALA A 33 -3.11 11.75 2.08
C ALA A 33 -2.19 10.65 1.51
N ASP A 34 -2.53 10.11 0.34
CA ASP A 34 -1.71 9.09 -0.35
C ASP A 34 -0.33 9.64 -0.75
N ILE A 35 -0.27 10.85 -1.31
CA ILE A 35 1.02 11.48 -1.65
C ILE A 35 1.88 11.66 -0.40
N LYS A 36 1.28 12.10 0.71
CA LYS A 36 2.00 12.28 1.97
C LYS A 36 2.50 10.96 2.53
N ALA A 37 1.68 9.90 2.49
CA ALA A 37 2.07 8.56 2.92
C ALA A 37 3.26 8.03 2.09
N GLN A 38 3.22 8.20 0.77
CA GLN A 38 4.33 7.81 -0.11
C GLN A 38 5.61 8.60 0.17
N GLN A 39 5.51 9.89 0.47
CA GLN A 39 6.66 10.72 0.83
C GLN A 39 7.26 10.31 2.18
N GLU A 40 6.43 9.98 3.16
CA GLU A 40 6.86 9.50 4.47
C GLU A 40 7.55 8.13 4.36
N GLU A 41 6.98 7.21 3.58
CA GLU A 41 7.58 5.90 3.31
C GLU A 41 8.94 6.04 2.59
N ALA A 42 9.01 6.87 1.54
CA ALA A 42 10.25 7.15 0.84
C ALA A 42 11.31 7.82 1.74
N GLY A 43 10.87 8.73 2.60
CA GLY A 43 11.74 9.39 3.59
C GLY A 43 12.29 8.41 4.63
N ASN A 44 11.44 7.52 5.15
CA ASN A 44 11.84 6.48 6.09
C ASN A 44 12.81 5.48 5.45
N LEU A 45 12.56 5.05 4.21
CA LEU A 45 13.48 4.18 3.46
C LEU A 45 14.84 4.85 3.23
N ALA A 46 14.86 6.14 2.87
CA ALA A 46 16.10 6.89 2.71
C ALA A 46 16.85 7.06 4.04
N ALA A 47 16.13 7.31 5.13
CA ALA A 47 16.70 7.41 6.47
C ALA A 47 17.26 6.06 6.96
N GLU A 48 16.55 4.96 6.69
CA GLU A 48 17.02 3.61 7.02
C GLU A 48 18.26 3.25 6.20
N ALA A 49 18.27 3.52 4.89
CA ALA A 49 19.44 3.30 4.04
C ALA A 49 20.65 4.12 4.48
N ALA A 50 20.45 5.40 4.83
CA ALA A 50 21.52 6.25 5.34
C ALA A 50 22.03 5.78 6.71
N SER A 51 21.12 5.33 7.59
CA SER A 51 21.45 4.71 8.87
C SER A 51 22.26 3.42 8.68
N ASP A 52 21.90 2.62 7.69
CA ASP A 52 22.57 1.37 7.37
C ASP A 52 23.96 1.57 6.79
N GLU A 53 24.09 2.52 5.87
CA GLU A 53 25.38 2.89 5.28
C GLU A 53 26.33 3.53 6.31
N ALA A 54 25.79 4.34 7.21
CA ALA A 54 26.56 4.97 8.28
C ALA A 54 26.86 4.03 9.47
N ASN A 55 26.25 2.84 9.53
CA ASN A 55 26.41 1.93 10.66
C ASN A 55 27.53 0.90 10.39
N PRO A 56 28.75 1.09 10.94
CA PRO A 56 29.86 0.16 10.76
C PRO A 56 29.65 -1.21 11.44
N PHE A 57 28.55 -1.39 12.21
CA PHE A 57 28.19 -2.62 12.90
C PHE A 57 27.04 -3.37 12.24
N LYS A 58 26.48 -2.87 11.12
CA LYS A 58 25.45 -3.62 10.37
C LYS A 58 26.12 -4.73 9.56
N VAL A 59 26.54 -5.77 10.26
CA VAL A 59 27.07 -7.00 9.66
C VAL A 59 25.88 -7.75 9.07
N ALA A 60 25.93 -8.08 7.77
CA ALA A 60 24.96 -8.97 7.14
C ALA A 60 24.76 -10.21 8.02
N ASN A 61 23.51 -10.61 8.26
CA ASN A 61 23.23 -11.72 9.17
C ASN A 61 24.03 -12.95 8.71
N PRO A 62 24.98 -13.46 9.52
CA PRO A 62 25.89 -14.53 9.09
C PRO A 62 25.15 -15.84 8.81
N LEU A 63 23.87 -15.94 9.20
CA LEU A 63 22.98 -17.07 8.95
C LEU A 63 22.03 -16.84 7.76
N GLN A 64 22.10 -15.70 7.05
CA GLN A 64 21.17 -15.34 5.96
C GLN A 64 21.27 -16.24 4.71
N GLY A 65 22.23 -17.16 4.67
CA GLY A 65 22.35 -18.19 3.64
C GLY A 65 22.58 -19.60 4.20
N VAL A 66 22.45 -19.79 5.51
CA VAL A 66 22.64 -21.10 6.15
C VAL A 66 21.29 -21.80 6.16
N GLU A 67 21.18 -22.89 5.42
CA GLU A 67 19.99 -23.75 5.47
C GLU A 67 19.74 -24.19 6.91
N ALA A 68 18.51 -23.99 7.39
CA ALA A 68 18.12 -24.30 8.77
C ALA A 68 18.38 -25.78 9.14
N ASN A 69 18.43 -26.67 8.15
CA ASN A 69 18.80 -28.06 8.32
C ASN A 69 19.55 -28.58 7.08
N PRO A 70 20.88 -28.81 7.15
CA PRO A 70 21.68 -29.30 6.03
C PRO A 70 21.34 -30.73 5.61
N PHE A 71 20.56 -31.48 6.40
CA PHE A 71 20.14 -32.84 6.10
C PHE A 71 18.80 -32.93 5.34
N GLU A 72 18.08 -31.82 5.16
CA GLU A 72 16.84 -31.79 4.35
C GLU A 72 17.10 -32.26 2.91
N LYS A 73 18.17 -31.77 2.28
CA LYS A 73 18.60 -32.20 0.95
C LYS A 73 18.95 -33.69 0.92
N ALA A 74 19.67 -34.16 1.93
CA ALA A 74 20.07 -35.55 2.04
C ALA A 74 18.86 -36.49 2.19
N LYS A 75 17.83 -36.09 2.92
CA LYS A 75 16.59 -36.87 3.08
C LYS A 75 15.86 -37.07 1.75
N LYS A 76 15.80 -36.05 0.91
CA LYS A 76 15.18 -36.14 -0.42
C LYS A 76 15.98 -36.98 -1.41
N THR A 77 17.30 -37.00 -1.30
CA THR A 77 18.18 -37.79 -2.18
C THR A 77 18.33 -39.24 -1.71
N LEU A 78 18.22 -39.49 -0.40
CA LEU A 78 18.45 -40.81 0.21
C LEU A 78 17.16 -41.54 0.61
N ASN A 79 15.98 -40.97 0.33
CA ASN A 79 14.72 -41.68 0.52
C ASN A 79 14.34 -42.42 -0.77
N PRO A 80 14.56 -43.75 -0.88
CA PRO A 80 14.15 -44.53 -2.04
C PRO A 80 12.64 -44.84 -2.07
N PHE A 81 11.86 -44.29 -1.13
CA PHE A 81 10.42 -44.54 -0.97
C PHE A 81 9.55 -43.27 -1.13
N ASP A 82 10.14 -42.12 -1.48
CA ASP A 82 9.41 -40.94 -1.99
C ASP A 82 9.24 -41.00 -3.51
#